data_AF-A0A352M1R4-F1
#
_entry.id   AF-A0A352M1R4-F1
#
_cell.length_a   1.000
_cell.length_b   1.000
_cell.length_c   1.000
_cell.angle_alpha   90.00
_cell.angle_beta   90.00
_cell.angle_gamma   90.00
#
_symmetry.space_group_name_H-M   'P 1'
#
loop_
_entity.id
_entity.type
_entity.pdbx_description
1 polymer ?
#
loop_
_entity_poly.entity_id
_entity_poly.type
_entity_poly.pdbx_seq_one_letter_code
_entity_poly.pdbx_strand_id
1 'polypeptide(L)'
;MSDKDFTDKNSMSKEQIQSFLEKRGSVLSKPTTGGLPSQMIYDAAQKYGISPKVILATLQKEQGLVSAKTATQKQLDWALGVGAYDGGNWNQSCKGFGNQVAGSAKTLRKWYDYAQDKLNKGQSISMTIDGESVPVKNAATYSNYKYTPHFAGNKLFWNVYRGYFL
;
A
#
# COMPACT_ATOMS: atom_id res chain seq x y z
N MET A 1 13.07 -4.55 -0.65
CA MET A 1 12.11 -5.44 0.03
C MET A 1 12.07 -6.78 -0.69
N SER A 2 11.94 -7.88 0.05
CA SER A 2 11.81 -9.23 -0.52
C SER A 2 10.34 -9.59 -0.83
N ASP A 3 10.12 -10.64 -1.62
CA ASP A 3 8.76 -11.15 -1.89
C ASP A 3 8.10 -11.72 -0.62
N LYS A 4 8.90 -12.29 0.30
CA LYS A 4 8.43 -12.76 1.60
C LYS A 4 7.89 -11.59 2.44
N ASP A 5 8.64 -10.50 2.56
CA ASP A 5 8.20 -9.32 3.31
C ASP A 5 6.93 -8.71 2.72
N PHE A 6 6.80 -8.76 1.39
CA PHE A 6 5.66 -8.19 0.68
C PHE A 6 4.37 -8.99 0.88
N THR A 7 4.48 -10.31 0.89
CA THR A 7 3.34 -11.25 0.93
C THR A 7 3.04 -11.80 2.32
N ASP A 8 3.82 -11.41 3.34
CA ASP A 8 3.57 -11.81 4.73
C ASP A 8 2.33 -11.11 5.31
N LYS A 9 1.15 -11.59 4.92
CA LYS A 9 -0.16 -11.12 5.41
C LYS A 9 -0.31 -11.25 6.93
N ASN A 10 0.50 -12.09 7.57
CA ASN A 10 0.49 -12.33 9.01
C ASN A 10 1.55 -11.53 9.76
N SER A 11 2.29 -10.66 9.07
CA SER A 11 3.35 -9.84 9.69
C SER A 11 2.87 -8.90 10.79
N MET A 12 1.55 -8.64 10.89
CA MET A 12 0.91 -7.96 12.02
C MET A 12 -0.51 -8.49 12.24
N SER A 13 -0.92 -8.69 13.50
CA SER A 13 -2.32 -8.85 13.89
C SER A 13 -3.07 -7.52 13.86
N LYS A 14 -4.41 -7.54 13.91
CA LYS A 14 -5.24 -6.33 14.04
C LYS A 14 -4.81 -5.49 15.26
N GLU A 15 -4.58 -6.12 16.39
CA GLU A 15 -4.19 -5.47 17.66
C GLU A 15 -2.80 -4.82 17.54
N GLN A 16 -1.87 -5.47 16.82
CA GLN A 16 -0.55 -4.90 16.54
C GLN A 16 -0.65 -3.70 15.59
N ILE A 17 -1.53 -3.74 14.59
CA ILE A 17 -1.79 -2.59 13.70
C ILE A 17 -2.39 -1.44 14.50
N GLN A 18 -3.37 -1.71 15.36
CA GLN A 18 -3.98 -0.70 16.24
C GLN A 18 -2.93 -0.05 17.15
N SER A 19 -2.16 -0.86 17.88
CA SER A 19 -1.09 -0.39 18.77
C SER A 19 -0.03 0.43 18.02
N PHE A 20 0.29 0.03 16.78
CA PHE A 20 1.26 0.74 15.94
C PHE A 20 0.80 2.16 15.58
N LEU A 21 -0.49 2.32 15.28
CA LEU A 21 -1.11 3.61 14.95
C LEU A 21 -1.25 4.50 16.21
N GLU A 22 -1.65 3.92 17.34
CA GLU A 22 -1.79 4.61 18.62
C GLU A 22 -0.45 5.16 19.14
N LYS A 23 0.62 4.36 19.09
CA LYS A 23 1.97 4.80 19.48
C LYS A 23 2.49 5.98 18.67
N ARG A 24 1.96 6.19 17.46
CA ARG A 24 2.29 7.33 16.59
C ARG A 24 1.34 8.50 16.78
N GLY A 25 0.31 8.35 17.62
CA GLY A 25 -0.81 9.29 17.73
C GLY A 25 -1.45 9.56 16.36
N SER A 26 -1.51 8.54 15.51
CA SER A 26 -2.09 8.64 14.16
C SER A 26 -3.58 8.93 14.25
N VAL A 27 -4.09 9.74 13.32
CA VAL A 27 -5.53 9.91 13.09
C VAL A 27 -6.22 8.57 12.82
N LEU A 28 -5.51 7.61 12.23
CA LEU A 28 -6.02 6.28 11.91
C LEU A 28 -6.13 5.35 13.14
N SER A 29 -5.68 5.78 14.33
CA SER A 29 -5.94 5.04 15.57
C SER A 29 -7.41 5.11 16.00
N LYS A 30 -8.19 6.03 15.43
CA LYS A 30 -9.60 6.25 15.76
C LYS A 30 -10.52 5.72 14.65
N PRO A 31 -11.78 5.37 14.98
CA PRO A 31 -12.75 4.97 13.97
C PRO A 31 -12.98 6.05 12.91
N THR A 32 -13.14 5.61 11.66
CA THR A 32 -13.65 6.39 10.54
C THR A 32 -15.13 6.04 10.32
N THR A 33 -15.80 6.69 9.36
CA THR A 33 -17.20 6.35 8.99
C THR A 33 -17.41 4.86 8.68
N GLY A 34 -16.40 4.16 8.17
CA GLY A 34 -16.50 2.72 7.87
C GLY A 34 -16.14 1.80 9.05
N GLY A 35 -15.72 2.35 10.19
CA GLY A 35 -15.17 1.59 11.32
C GLY A 35 -13.68 1.81 11.55
N LEU A 36 -13.05 0.88 12.27
CA LEU A 36 -11.68 1.00 12.75
C LEU A 36 -10.66 0.73 11.62
N PRO A 37 -9.73 1.66 11.32
CA PRO A 37 -8.72 1.46 10.27
C PRO A 37 -7.86 0.21 10.44
N SER A 38 -7.50 -0.16 11.68
CA SER A 38 -6.71 -1.37 11.94
C SER A 38 -7.43 -2.64 11.50
N GLN A 39 -8.75 -2.73 11.69
CA GLN A 39 -9.57 -3.83 11.18
C GLN A 39 -9.58 -3.85 9.65
N MET A 40 -9.79 -2.70 9.01
CA MET A 40 -9.83 -2.61 7.55
C MET A 40 -8.49 -2.98 6.89
N ILE A 41 -7.37 -2.56 7.49
CA ILE A 41 -6.02 -2.92 7.04
C ILE A 41 -5.80 -4.42 7.20
N TYR A 42 -6.16 -4.98 8.36
CA TYR A 42 -6.06 -6.42 8.60
C TYR A 42 -6.90 -7.22 7.59
N ASP A 43 -8.16 -6.85 7.38
CA ASP A 43 -9.07 -7.56 6.47
C ASP A 43 -8.56 -7.50 5.03
N ALA A 44 -8.07 -6.35 4.58
CA ALA A 44 -7.47 -6.21 3.25
C ALA A 44 -6.20 -7.04 3.10
N ALA A 45 -5.33 -7.05 4.12
CA ALA A 45 -4.13 -7.88 4.13
C ALA A 45 -4.47 -9.36 4.01
N GLN A 46 -5.43 -9.83 4.81
CA GLN A 46 -5.87 -11.24 4.79
C GLN A 46 -6.53 -11.62 3.47
N LYS A 47 -7.40 -10.75 2.95
CA LYS A 47 -8.14 -10.99 1.69
C LYS A 47 -7.23 -11.04 0.48
N TYR A 48 -6.23 -10.17 0.40
CA TYR A 48 -5.38 -10.03 -0.79
C TYR A 48 -3.97 -10.58 -0.62
N GLY A 49 -3.63 -11.17 0.52
CA GLY A 49 -2.31 -11.77 0.73
C GLY A 49 -1.16 -10.77 0.63
N ILE A 50 -1.38 -9.56 1.15
CA ILE A 50 -0.38 -8.48 1.21
C ILE A 50 -0.07 -8.19 2.67
N SER A 51 1.20 -7.93 2.97
CA SER A 51 1.62 -7.56 4.31
C SER A 51 0.93 -6.29 4.82
N PRO A 52 0.38 -6.30 6.06
CA PRO A 52 -0.06 -5.07 6.73
C PRO A 52 1.02 -3.98 6.79
N LYS A 53 2.30 -4.35 6.91
CA LYS A 53 3.43 -3.42 6.92
C LYS A 53 3.58 -2.70 5.58
N VAL A 54 3.36 -3.41 4.48
CA VAL A 54 3.34 -2.82 3.13
C VAL A 54 2.18 -1.82 3.00
N ILE A 55 0.97 -2.20 3.43
CA ILE A 55 -0.19 -1.32 3.37
C ILE A 55 0.04 -0.03 4.18
N LEU A 56 0.58 -0.15 5.40
CA LEU A 56 0.91 1.00 6.26
C LEU A 56 1.99 1.90 5.63
N ALA A 57 3.05 1.31 5.04
CA ALA A 57 4.08 2.09 4.36
C ALA A 57 3.51 2.83 3.13
N THR A 58 2.63 2.19 2.36
CA THR A 58 1.94 2.84 1.24
C THR A 58 1.05 3.98 1.72
N LEU A 59 0.24 3.79 2.77
CA LEU A 59 -0.60 4.84 3.36
C LEU A 59 0.22 6.08 3.78
N GLN A 60 1.36 5.85 4.41
CA GLN A 60 2.25 6.93 4.82
C GLN A 60 2.85 7.65 3.60
N LYS A 61 3.32 6.90 2.60
CA LYS A 61 3.93 7.46 1.40
C LYS A 61 2.93 8.29 0.59
N GLU A 62 1.68 7.84 0.47
CA GLU A 62 0.66 8.50 -0.35
C GLU A 62 0.02 9.72 0.32
N GLN A 63 -0.28 9.66 1.62
CA GLN A 63 -1.06 10.71 2.30
C GLN A 63 -0.53 11.09 3.70
N GLY A 64 0.57 10.49 4.15
CA GLY A 64 1.14 10.78 5.47
C GLY A 64 0.27 10.39 6.67
N LEU A 65 -0.82 9.64 6.45
CA LEU A 65 -1.87 9.41 7.44
C LEU A 65 -1.40 8.60 8.66
N VAL A 66 -0.36 7.78 8.51
CA VAL A 66 0.19 6.98 9.62
C VAL A 66 0.87 7.88 10.67
N SER A 67 1.43 9.02 10.28
CA SER A 67 2.01 10.01 11.22
C SER A 67 1.10 11.20 11.51
N ALA A 68 0.09 11.46 10.68
CA ALA A 68 -0.79 12.62 10.82
C ALA A 68 -1.65 12.55 12.09
N LYS A 69 -1.84 13.68 12.78
CA LYS A 69 -2.71 13.79 13.97
C LYS A 69 -4.19 14.01 13.61
N THR A 70 -4.42 14.62 12.46
CA THR A 70 -5.74 14.93 11.91
C THR A 70 -5.77 14.61 10.42
N ALA A 71 -6.96 14.42 9.88
CA ALA A 71 -7.20 14.26 8.45
C ALA A 71 -8.58 14.80 8.12
N THR A 72 -8.72 15.38 6.93
CA THR A 72 -10.03 15.72 6.37
C THR A 72 -10.73 14.45 5.88
N GLN A 73 -12.07 14.49 5.80
CA GLN A 73 -12.83 13.37 5.23
C GLN A 73 -12.38 13.05 3.80
N LYS A 74 -12.02 14.07 3.00
CA LYS A 74 -11.51 13.88 1.64
C LYS A 74 -10.20 13.08 1.63
N GLN A 75 -9.29 13.33 2.58
CA GLN A 75 -8.05 12.54 2.69
C GLN A 75 -8.34 11.08 3.04
N LEU A 76 -9.32 10.81 3.90
CA LEU A 76 -9.71 9.44 4.23
C LEU A 76 -10.43 8.75 3.06
N ASP A 77 -11.28 9.48 2.34
CA ASP A 77 -12.06 8.97 1.22
C ASP A 77 -11.20 8.56 0.03
N TRP A 78 -10.01 9.16 -0.11
CA TRP A 78 -9.07 8.98 -1.21
C TRP A 78 -7.64 8.72 -0.73
N ALA A 79 -7.52 8.01 0.40
CA ALA A 79 -6.30 7.81 1.15
C ALA A 79 -5.13 7.20 0.36
N LEU A 80 -5.44 6.47 -0.73
CA LEU A 80 -4.47 5.70 -1.50
C LEU A 80 -4.58 5.95 -3.01
N GLY A 81 -5.36 6.97 -3.41
CA GLY A 81 -5.55 7.36 -4.82
C GLY A 81 -6.32 6.35 -5.67
N VAL A 82 -6.91 5.31 -5.06
CA VAL A 82 -7.62 4.27 -5.83
C VAL A 82 -8.86 4.86 -6.46
N GLY A 83 -8.96 4.76 -7.79
CA GLY A 83 -10.09 5.29 -8.56
C GLY A 83 -10.08 6.80 -8.72
N ALA A 84 -9.00 7.49 -8.33
CA ALA A 84 -8.78 8.89 -8.64
C ALA A 84 -8.06 9.01 -9.99
N TYR A 85 -8.60 9.83 -10.89
CA TYR A 85 -8.05 10.09 -12.22
C TYR A 85 -7.74 11.58 -12.37
N ASP A 86 -6.70 11.91 -13.13
CA ASP A 86 -6.18 13.29 -13.26
C ASP A 86 -7.19 14.28 -13.88
N GLY A 87 -8.13 13.80 -14.69
CA GLY A 87 -9.16 14.61 -15.35
C GLY A 87 -10.45 14.86 -14.54
N GLY A 88 -10.52 14.42 -13.28
CA GLY A 88 -11.78 14.37 -12.53
C GLY A 88 -12.60 13.10 -12.84
N ASN A 89 -13.84 13.02 -12.36
CA ASN A 89 -14.69 11.82 -12.45
C ASN A 89 -14.14 10.59 -11.70
N TRP A 90 -13.77 10.80 -10.44
CA TRP A 90 -13.30 9.71 -9.58
C TRP A 90 -14.36 8.63 -9.42
N ASN A 91 -13.93 7.37 -9.46
CA ASN A 91 -14.81 6.23 -9.29
C ASN A 91 -15.37 6.22 -7.85
N GLN A 92 -16.61 6.67 -7.69
CA GLN A 92 -17.23 6.84 -6.37
C GLN A 92 -17.39 5.52 -5.60
N SER A 93 -17.39 4.37 -6.28
CA SER A 93 -17.37 3.06 -5.60
C SER A 93 -16.09 2.82 -4.81
N CYS A 94 -15.00 3.55 -5.10
CA CYS A 94 -13.74 3.48 -4.37
C CYS A 94 -13.68 4.44 -3.17
N LYS A 95 -14.68 5.33 -3.02
CA LYS A 95 -14.70 6.33 -1.95
C LYS A 95 -14.75 5.66 -0.56
N GLY A 96 -13.96 6.17 0.38
CA GLY A 96 -13.94 5.76 1.78
C GLY A 96 -12.71 4.93 2.14
N PHE A 97 -12.21 5.10 3.36
CA PHE A 97 -10.91 4.55 3.79
C PHE A 97 -10.80 3.02 3.58
N GLY A 98 -11.84 2.26 3.96
CA GLY A 98 -11.84 0.81 3.77
C GLY A 98 -11.74 0.39 2.29
N ASN A 99 -12.45 1.08 1.41
CA ASN A 99 -12.41 0.83 -0.04
C ASN A 99 -11.04 1.18 -0.63
N GLN A 100 -10.42 2.28 -0.17
CA GLN A 100 -9.08 2.70 -0.56
C GLN A 100 -8.03 1.65 -0.15
N VAL A 101 -8.08 1.17 1.09
CA VAL A 101 -7.16 0.14 1.60
C VAL A 101 -7.35 -1.19 0.87
N ALA A 102 -8.59 -1.64 0.69
CA ALA A 102 -8.89 -2.88 -0.04
C ALA A 102 -8.48 -2.80 -1.52
N GLY A 103 -8.77 -1.67 -2.19
CA GLY A 103 -8.41 -1.46 -3.59
C GLY A 103 -6.90 -1.37 -3.81
N SER A 104 -6.18 -0.74 -2.88
CA SER A 104 -4.71 -0.66 -2.93
C SER A 104 -4.08 -2.05 -2.75
N ALA A 105 -4.50 -2.80 -1.72
CA ALA A 105 -4.02 -4.16 -1.48
C ALA A 105 -4.33 -5.09 -2.68
N LYS A 106 -5.51 -4.98 -3.29
CA LYS A 106 -5.87 -5.70 -4.52
C LYS A 106 -4.94 -5.34 -5.68
N THR A 107 -4.63 -4.06 -5.86
CA THR A 107 -3.77 -3.57 -6.95
C THR A 107 -2.34 -4.05 -6.78
N LEU A 108 -1.81 -3.97 -5.55
CA LEU A 108 -0.51 -4.53 -5.19
C LEU A 108 -0.46 -6.04 -5.46
N ARG A 109 -1.48 -6.80 -5.02
CA ARG A 109 -1.50 -8.25 -5.27
C ARG A 109 -1.54 -8.58 -6.76
N LYS A 110 -2.38 -7.88 -7.54
CA LYS A 110 -2.49 -8.08 -8.99
C LYS A 110 -1.13 -7.97 -9.68
N TRP A 111 -0.36 -6.93 -9.38
CA TRP A 111 0.93 -6.71 -10.05
C TRP A 111 2.03 -7.63 -9.53
N TYR A 112 1.98 -7.98 -8.24
CA TYR A 112 2.84 -9.03 -7.71
C TYR A 112 2.60 -10.36 -8.42
N ASP A 113 1.35 -10.81 -8.54
CA ASP A 113 1.00 -12.07 -9.22
C ASP A 113 1.44 -12.11 -10.67
N TYR A 114 1.22 -11.01 -11.39
CA TYR A 114 1.67 -10.86 -12.75
C TYR A 114 3.19 -11.07 -12.88
N ALA A 115 3.98 -10.41 -12.03
CA ALA A 115 5.43 -10.53 -12.07
C ALA A 115 5.92 -11.89 -11.60
N GLN A 116 5.30 -12.45 -10.55
CA GLN A 116 5.67 -13.76 -10.01
C GLN A 116 5.48 -14.87 -11.04
N ASP A 117 4.36 -14.87 -11.77
CA ASP A 117 4.10 -15.83 -12.86
C ASP A 117 5.20 -15.77 -13.94
N LYS A 118 5.58 -14.56 -14.34
CA LYS A 118 6.63 -14.33 -15.34
C LYS A 118 8.00 -14.81 -14.87
N LEU A 119 8.39 -14.43 -13.66
CA LEU A 119 9.68 -14.79 -13.07
C LEU A 119 9.77 -16.31 -12.82
N ASN A 120 8.70 -16.96 -12.38
CA ASN A 120 8.65 -18.42 -12.19
C ASN A 120 8.82 -19.19 -13.51
N LYS A 121 8.49 -18.57 -14.65
CA LYS A 121 8.72 -19.11 -16.00
C LYS A 121 10.11 -18.79 -16.56
N GLY A 122 11.01 -18.22 -15.74
CA GLY A 122 12.35 -17.80 -16.15
C GLY A 122 12.36 -16.58 -17.07
N GLN A 123 11.25 -15.85 -17.20
CA GLN A 123 11.18 -14.66 -18.06
C GLN A 123 11.84 -13.47 -17.37
N SER A 124 12.59 -12.70 -18.14
CA SER A 124 13.05 -11.37 -17.71
C SER A 124 11.93 -10.34 -17.89
N ILE A 125 11.74 -9.49 -16.89
CA ILE A 125 10.78 -8.38 -16.93
C ILE A 125 11.52 -7.07 -16.68
N SER A 126 11.16 -6.05 -17.46
CA SER A 126 11.67 -4.69 -17.31
C SER A 126 10.51 -3.70 -17.23
N MET A 127 10.77 -2.56 -16.61
CA MET A 127 9.82 -1.45 -16.51
C MET A 127 10.48 -0.15 -16.94
N THR A 128 9.73 0.71 -17.61
CA THR A 128 10.14 2.11 -17.81
C THR A 128 9.81 2.91 -16.56
N ILE A 129 10.82 3.45 -15.88
CA ILE A 129 10.69 4.28 -14.68
C ILE A 129 11.49 5.56 -14.93
N ASP A 130 10.84 6.72 -14.83
CA ASP A 130 11.46 8.03 -15.08
C ASP A 130 12.26 8.10 -16.40
N GLY A 131 11.77 7.41 -17.45
CA GLY A 131 12.39 7.37 -18.78
C GLY A 131 13.45 6.28 -18.98
N GLU A 132 13.82 5.56 -17.92
CA GLU A 132 14.85 4.52 -17.97
C GLU A 132 14.25 3.12 -17.97
N SER A 133 14.83 2.20 -18.75
CA SER A 133 14.46 0.78 -18.72
C SER A 133 15.18 0.08 -17.57
N VAL A 134 14.41 -0.36 -16.58
CA VAL A 134 14.92 -0.98 -15.36
C VAL A 134 14.53 -2.46 -15.33
N PRO A 135 15.50 -3.39 -15.29
CA PRO A 135 15.20 -4.80 -15.07
C PRO A 135 14.76 -5.04 -13.63
N VAL A 136 13.68 -5.78 -13.45
CA VAL A 136 13.09 -6.00 -12.12
C VAL A 136 13.46 -7.37 -11.58
N LYS A 137 14.08 -7.40 -10.40
CA LYS A 137 14.69 -8.61 -9.82
C LYS A 137 13.71 -9.49 -9.02
N ASN A 138 12.58 -8.94 -8.59
CA ASN A 138 11.55 -9.67 -7.84
C ASN A 138 10.16 -9.06 -8.04
N ALA A 139 9.13 -9.83 -7.70
CA ALA A 139 7.74 -9.47 -7.94
C ALA A 139 7.26 -8.31 -7.04
N ALA A 140 7.77 -8.21 -5.82
CA ALA A 140 7.49 -7.11 -4.90
C ALA A 140 7.97 -5.76 -5.45
N THR A 141 9.17 -5.71 -6.03
CA THR A 141 9.73 -4.50 -6.64
C THR A 141 8.91 -4.11 -7.86
N TYR A 142 8.53 -5.07 -8.71
CA TYR A 142 7.64 -4.83 -9.85
C TYR A 142 6.32 -4.23 -9.40
N SER A 143 5.68 -4.82 -8.38
CA SER A 143 4.41 -4.32 -7.87
C SER A 143 4.50 -2.90 -7.31
N ASN A 144 5.57 -2.54 -6.59
CA ASN A 144 5.71 -1.19 -6.04
C ASN A 144 5.91 -0.15 -7.15
N TYR A 145 6.73 -0.44 -8.16
CA TYR A 145 6.87 0.45 -9.31
C TYR A 145 5.60 0.52 -10.18
N LYS A 146 4.81 -0.56 -10.28
CA LYS A 146 3.51 -0.49 -10.96
C LYS A 146 2.51 0.35 -10.19
N TYR A 147 2.61 0.41 -8.86
CA TYR A 147 1.77 1.27 -8.04
C TYR A 147 2.24 2.74 -8.12
N THR A 148 3.54 2.98 -8.17
CA THR A 148 4.13 4.32 -8.29
C THR A 148 5.33 4.29 -9.24
N PRO A 149 5.17 4.69 -10.52
CA PRO A 149 6.21 4.52 -11.54
C PRO A 149 7.31 5.60 -11.50
N HIS A 150 7.80 5.91 -10.30
CA HIS A 150 8.85 6.91 -10.05
C HIS A 150 9.90 6.39 -9.07
N PHE A 151 11.18 6.67 -9.33
CA PHE A 151 12.29 6.32 -8.44
C PHE A 151 12.15 6.98 -7.07
N ALA A 152 11.84 8.28 -7.05
CA ALA A 152 11.67 9.04 -5.81
C ALA A 152 10.55 8.46 -4.92
N GLY A 153 9.42 8.08 -5.53
CA GLY A 153 8.30 7.47 -4.80
C GLY A 153 8.67 6.13 -4.17
N ASN A 154 9.40 5.27 -4.89
CA ASN A 154 9.84 3.97 -4.37
C ASN A 154 10.94 4.12 -3.30
N LYS A 155 11.83 5.11 -3.45
CA LYS A 155 12.81 5.45 -2.41
C LYS A 155 12.10 5.92 -1.13
N LEU A 156 11.06 6.75 -1.25
CA LEU A 156 10.24 7.18 -0.12
C LEU A 156 9.53 5.99 0.53
N PHE A 157 8.89 5.12 -0.25
CA PHE A 157 8.29 3.88 0.26
C PHE A 157 9.30 3.08 1.10
N TRP A 158 10.49 2.86 0.55
CA TRP A 158 11.51 2.04 1.22
C TRP A 158 12.03 2.68 2.50
N ASN A 159 12.24 4.01 2.51
CA ASN A 159 12.65 4.74 3.70
C ASN A 159 11.57 4.66 4.80
N VAL A 160 10.29 4.80 4.43
CA VAL A 160 9.16 4.65 5.34
C VAL A 160 9.10 3.22 5.89
N TYR A 161 9.15 2.21 5.03
CA TYR A 161 9.07 0.81 5.43
C TYR A 161 10.18 0.45 6.42
N ARG A 162 11.42 0.83 6.11
CA ARG A 162 12.57 0.63 7.02
C ARG A 162 12.37 1.35 8.33
N GLY A 163 12.10 2.66 8.29
CA GLY A 163 11.93 3.47 9.51
C GLY A 163 10.80 3.00 10.42
N TYR A 164 9.85 2.22 9.92
CA TYR A 164 8.76 1.66 10.71
C TYR A 164 8.98 0.24 11.21
N PHE A 165 9.74 -0.59 10.47
CA PHE A 165 9.68 -2.04 10.65
C PHE A 165 11.03 -2.77 10.66
N LEU A 166 12.15 -2.06 10.44
CA LEU A 166 13.51 -2.61 10.45
C LEU A 166 14.40 -1.81 11.40
#